data_AF-A0A2P5I627-F1
#
_entry.id   AF-A0A2P5I627-F1
#
_cell.length_a   1.000
_cell.length_b   1.000
_cell.length_c   1.000
_cell.angle_alpha   90.00
_cell.angle_beta   90.00
_cell.angle_gamma   90.00
#
_symmetry.space_group_name_H-M   'P 1'
#
loop_
_entity.id
_entity.type
_entity.pdbx_description
1 polymer ?
#
loop_
_entity_poly.entity_id
_entity_poly.type
_entity_poly.pdbx_seq_one_letter_code
_entity_poly.pdbx_strand_id
1 'polypeptide(L)'
;MKITNVLLSALALTAQGLTVPGRLQPRFDVNDILSFVAKIFPFDMTLEVAQKLGLAAEEALALAQGFQTTRQDLDQGKCGDLLVIFARGTQEPGNVGALVGPPFFKALQGALGSSHSLSVQGVEYEATVADYLEGGDPEGSQEMASLMTEALSSCPSSKIVLGGYSQGGQLVHNAAKLLPADTMRAVSSVIIFGDPDSSQSVDNIDPGKVLVVCHEGDDICQFGDLVLLEHLTYAQDAHTAADFVVSKAAF
;
A
#
# COMPACT_ATOMS: atom_id res chain seq x y z
N MET A 1 1.97 9.65 -60.17
CA MET A 1 3.26 8.99 -59.91
C MET A 1 4.36 10.05 -59.89
N LYS A 2 4.73 10.56 -58.70
CA LYS A 2 6.05 11.12 -58.39
C LYS A 2 6.13 11.47 -56.90
N ILE A 3 7.23 11.02 -56.34
CA ILE A 3 7.71 11.03 -54.96
C ILE A 3 7.93 12.46 -54.47
N THR A 4 7.69 12.74 -53.19
CA THR A 4 8.43 13.81 -52.49
C THR A 4 8.51 13.51 -50.99
N ASN A 5 9.76 13.28 -50.54
CA ASN A 5 10.19 13.26 -49.14
C ASN A 5 9.76 14.53 -48.42
N VAL A 6 9.30 14.41 -47.16
CA VAL A 6 9.32 15.51 -46.20
C VAL A 6 10.23 15.12 -45.04
N LEU A 7 11.22 15.99 -44.85
CA LEU A 7 12.36 15.93 -43.94
C LEU A 7 11.97 15.77 -42.45
N LEU A 8 12.74 14.91 -41.77
CA LEU A 8 13.01 15.03 -40.33
C LEU A 8 13.59 16.44 -40.05
N SER A 9 12.93 17.18 -39.18
CA SER A 9 13.45 18.42 -38.60
C SER A 9 13.61 18.22 -37.11
N ALA A 10 14.82 17.86 -36.67
CA ALA A 10 15.20 17.90 -35.26
C ALA A 10 15.44 19.36 -34.86
N LEU A 11 14.59 19.91 -33.98
CA LEU A 11 14.92 21.15 -33.29
C LEU A 11 15.87 20.82 -32.13
N ALA A 12 17.14 21.17 -32.33
CA ALA A 12 18.11 21.28 -31.25
C ALA A 12 17.73 22.48 -30.37
N LEU A 13 17.24 22.21 -29.16
CA LEU A 13 17.07 23.25 -28.14
C LEU A 13 18.43 23.46 -27.45
N THR A 14 19.00 24.63 -27.66
CA THR A 14 20.25 25.09 -27.04
C THR A 14 20.09 25.14 -25.52
N ALA A 15 21.01 24.47 -24.81
CA ALA A 15 21.16 24.55 -23.37
C ALA A 15 21.59 25.97 -22.95
N GLN A 16 20.61 26.84 -22.70
CA GLN A 16 20.82 28.04 -21.89
C GLN A 16 20.45 27.67 -20.44
N GLY A 17 21.35 28.01 -19.53
CA GLY A 17 21.34 27.58 -18.13
C GLY A 17 20.01 27.80 -17.43
N LEU A 18 19.21 26.74 -17.36
CA LEU A 18 18.25 26.53 -16.30
C LEU A 18 19.07 25.97 -15.14
N THR A 19 19.29 26.77 -14.11
CA THR A 19 19.58 26.24 -12.80
C THR A 19 18.49 25.22 -12.47
N VAL A 20 18.84 23.94 -12.42
CA VAL A 20 17.97 22.92 -11.86
C VAL A 20 17.66 23.41 -10.45
N PRO A 21 16.41 23.79 -10.13
CA PRO A 21 16.05 24.08 -8.75
C PRO A 21 16.44 22.83 -7.98
N GLY A 22 17.22 23.01 -6.90
CA GLY A 22 17.73 21.90 -6.10
C GLY A 22 16.63 20.87 -5.92
N ARG A 23 16.94 19.61 -6.25
CA ARG A 23 16.05 18.43 -6.20
C ARG A 23 14.94 18.69 -5.19
N LEU A 24 13.73 19.02 -5.67
CA LEU A 24 12.56 19.20 -4.80
C LEU A 24 12.52 17.94 -3.95
N GLN A 25 12.87 18.07 -2.67
CA GLN A 25 12.71 16.96 -1.75
C GLN A 25 11.20 16.74 -1.69
N PRO A 26 10.68 15.54 -2.04
CA PRO A 26 9.26 15.29 -1.93
C PRO A 26 8.87 15.43 -0.46
N ARG A 27 8.29 16.57 -0.11
CA ARG A 27 7.76 16.80 1.23
C ARG A 27 6.48 15.97 1.28
N PHE A 28 6.45 15.02 2.20
CA PHE A 28 5.20 14.33 2.47
C PHE A 28 4.25 15.34 3.06
N ASP A 29 3.27 15.72 2.26
CA ASP A 29 2.13 16.50 2.69
C ASP A 29 0.89 15.72 2.29
N VAL A 30 0.17 15.23 3.30
CA VAL A 30 -1.11 14.53 3.10
C VAL A 30 -2.06 15.40 2.28
N ASN A 31 -2.06 16.73 2.49
CA ASN A 31 -2.94 17.62 1.73
C ASN A 31 -2.59 17.66 0.23
N ASP A 32 -1.31 17.53 -0.11
CA ASP A 32 -0.88 17.46 -1.52
C ASP A 32 -1.33 16.15 -2.17
N ILE A 33 -1.27 15.04 -1.43
CA ILE A 33 -1.78 13.73 -1.88
C ILE A 33 -3.28 13.79 -2.08
N LEU A 34 -4.04 14.25 -1.08
CA LEU A 34 -5.50 14.38 -1.15
C LEU A 34 -5.92 15.34 -2.29
N SER A 35 -5.18 16.44 -2.47
CA SER A 35 -5.41 17.38 -3.58
C SER A 35 -5.12 16.76 -4.95
N PHE A 36 -4.13 15.87 -5.04
CA PHE A 36 -3.85 15.13 -6.27
C PHE A 36 -4.95 14.12 -6.56
N VAL A 37 -5.34 13.33 -5.55
CA VAL A 37 -6.43 12.35 -5.63
C VAL A 37 -7.71 13.02 -6.12
N ALA A 38 -8.16 14.09 -5.47
CA ALA A 38 -9.40 14.78 -5.84
C ALA A 38 -9.40 15.38 -7.27
N LYS A 39 -8.22 15.60 -7.87
CA LYS A 39 -8.10 16.20 -9.22
C LYS A 39 -7.93 15.19 -10.33
N ILE A 40 -7.24 14.09 -10.06
CA ILE A 40 -6.75 13.17 -11.09
C ILE A 40 -7.48 11.84 -11.02
N PHE A 41 -7.88 11.39 -9.83
CA PHE A 41 -8.47 10.08 -9.67
C PHE A 41 -9.94 10.09 -10.10
N PRO A 42 -10.36 9.08 -10.86
CA PRO A 42 -11.76 8.82 -11.08
C PRO A 42 -12.39 8.27 -9.78
N PHE A 43 -13.54 8.79 -9.41
CA PHE A 43 -14.39 8.29 -8.31
C PHE A 43 -15.85 8.23 -8.79
N ASP A 44 -16.75 7.71 -7.96
CA ASP A 44 -18.17 7.44 -8.30
C ASP A 44 -18.34 6.38 -9.40
N MET A 45 -17.56 5.30 -9.33
CA MET A 45 -17.61 4.20 -10.29
C MET A 45 -17.27 2.85 -9.69
N THR A 46 -17.63 1.77 -10.36
CA THR A 46 -17.28 0.41 -9.93
C THR A 46 -15.78 0.15 -10.09
N LEU A 47 -15.24 -0.80 -9.31
CA LEU A 47 -13.85 -1.25 -9.40
C LEU A 47 -13.43 -1.62 -10.83
N GLU A 48 -14.31 -2.28 -11.59
CA GLU A 48 -14.04 -2.66 -12.98
C GLU A 48 -13.79 -1.44 -13.90
N VAL A 49 -14.51 -0.34 -13.67
CA VAL A 49 -14.32 0.90 -14.43
C VAL A 49 -13.10 1.66 -13.89
N ALA A 50 -12.95 1.72 -12.56
CA ALA A 50 -11.83 2.39 -11.90
C ALA A 50 -10.48 1.83 -12.35
N GLN A 51 -10.37 0.51 -12.53
CA GLN A 51 -9.14 -0.16 -12.99
C GLN A 51 -8.52 0.49 -14.24
N LYS A 52 -9.33 0.86 -15.24
CA LYS A 52 -8.80 1.35 -16.53
C LYS A 52 -8.18 2.74 -16.41
N LEU A 53 -8.55 3.50 -15.39
CA LEU A 53 -8.22 4.91 -15.23
C LEU A 53 -7.34 5.16 -13.99
N GLY A 54 -7.43 4.30 -12.97
CA GLY A 54 -6.73 4.42 -11.69
C GLY A 54 -5.23 4.15 -11.78
N LEU A 55 -4.80 3.11 -12.50
CA LEU A 55 -3.39 2.72 -12.56
C LEU A 55 -2.47 3.87 -13.01
N ALA A 56 -2.85 4.59 -14.08
CA ALA A 56 -2.07 5.73 -14.56
C ALA A 56 -2.05 6.91 -13.57
N ALA A 57 -3.14 7.13 -12.83
CA ALA A 57 -3.22 8.15 -11.79
C ALA A 57 -2.30 7.81 -10.60
N GLU A 58 -2.25 6.54 -10.20
CA GLU A 58 -1.38 6.05 -9.13
C GLU A 58 0.10 6.07 -9.51
N GLU A 59 0.46 5.68 -10.73
CA GLU A 59 1.82 5.83 -11.23
C GLU A 59 2.26 7.30 -11.26
N ALA A 60 1.36 8.20 -11.68
CA ALA A 60 1.62 9.64 -11.66
C ALA A 60 1.78 10.17 -10.24
N LEU A 61 0.98 9.70 -9.28
CA LEU A 61 1.13 10.02 -7.86
C LEU A 61 2.48 9.54 -7.33
N ALA A 62 2.84 8.29 -7.60
CA ALA A 62 4.11 7.70 -7.17
C ALA A 62 5.31 8.47 -7.73
N LEU A 63 5.27 8.84 -9.01
CA LEU A 63 6.29 9.68 -9.66
C LEU A 63 6.37 11.06 -9.01
N ALA A 64 5.23 11.71 -8.77
CA ALA A 64 5.17 13.05 -8.19
C ALA A 64 5.72 13.09 -6.75
N GLN A 65 5.46 12.05 -5.96
CA GLN A 65 5.86 11.95 -4.56
C GLN A 65 7.20 11.21 -4.35
N GLY A 66 7.76 10.63 -5.41
CA GLY A 66 8.95 9.77 -5.33
C GLY A 66 8.73 8.51 -4.51
N PHE A 67 7.51 7.97 -4.54
CA PHE A 67 7.16 6.74 -3.84
C PHE A 67 7.73 5.51 -4.56
N GLN A 68 8.11 4.51 -3.76
CA GLN A 68 8.41 3.18 -4.23
C GLN A 68 7.13 2.35 -4.14
N THR A 69 6.61 1.93 -5.29
CA THR A 69 5.43 1.06 -5.40
C THR A 69 5.77 -0.41 -5.25
N THR A 70 7.06 -0.76 -5.29
CA THR A 70 7.59 -2.11 -5.05
C THR A 70 8.58 -2.10 -3.89
N ARG A 71 8.38 -2.98 -2.91
CA ARG A 71 9.23 -3.17 -1.72
C ARG A 71 9.52 -4.66 -1.51
N GLN A 72 10.79 -4.99 -1.35
CA GLN A 72 11.29 -6.38 -1.27
C GLN A 72 12.37 -6.49 -0.18
N ASP A 73 12.18 -5.82 0.97
CA ASP A 73 13.23 -5.72 1.97
C ASP A 73 13.52 -7.09 2.62
N LEU A 74 12.48 -7.88 2.91
CA LEU A 74 12.64 -9.22 3.50
C LEU A 74 13.36 -10.16 2.54
N ASP A 75 12.95 -10.19 1.26
CA ASP A 75 13.59 -11.01 0.22
C ASP A 75 15.07 -10.65 0.02
N GLN A 76 15.44 -9.41 0.33
CA GLN A 76 16.81 -8.90 0.29
C GLN A 76 17.57 -9.09 1.62
N GLY A 77 16.99 -9.81 2.57
CA GLY A 77 17.59 -10.10 3.88
C GLY A 77 17.62 -8.90 4.83
N LYS A 78 16.76 -7.88 4.62
CA LYS A 78 16.65 -6.71 5.49
C LYS A 78 15.47 -6.89 6.43
N CYS A 79 15.76 -6.99 7.72
CA CYS A 79 14.76 -7.25 8.74
C CYS A 79 14.13 -6.00 9.34
N GLY A 80 14.93 -4.95 9.57
CA GLY A 80 14.50 -3.80 10.38
C GLY A 80 14.16 -4.17 11.83
N ASP A 81 14.08 -3.19 12.71
CA ASP A 81 13.52 -3.39 14.05
C ASP A 81 12.00 -3.65 13.95
N LEU A 82 11.39 -3.06 12.94
CA LEU A 82 10.00 -3.29 12.55
C LEU A 82 9.94 -3.70 11.08
N LEU A 83 9.19 -4.78 10.80
CA LEU A 83 8.99 -5.33 9.46
C LEU A 83 7.51 -5.29 9.13
N VAL A 84 7.13 -4.58 8.07
CA VAL A 84 5.76 -4.59 7.55
C VAL A 84 5.67 -5.53 6.36
N ILE A 85 4.75 -6.49 6.41
CA ILE A 85 4.30 -7.26 5.24
C ILE A 85 2.99 -6.62 4.79
N PHE A 86 2.95 -6.04 3.59
CA PHE A 86 1.84 -5.21 3.12
C PHE A 86 1.23 -5.74 1.82
N ALA A 87 -0.08 -5.92 1.79
CA ALA A 87 -0.84 -6.20 0.58
C ALA A 87 -1.53 -4.92 0.07
N ARG A 88 -1.21 -4.52 -1.16
CA ARG A 88 -1.81 -3.36 -1.84
C ARG A 88 -3.30 -3.56 -2.16
N GLY A 89 -3.98 -2.51 -2.61
CA GLY A 89 -5.36 -2.60 -3.11
C GLY A 89 -5.47 -3.14 -4.53
N THR A 90 -6.71 -3.44 -4.93
CA THR A 90 -7.04 -3.93 -6.29
C THR A 90 -6.45 -3.01 -7.35
N GLN A 91 -5.62 -3.58 -8.23
CA GLN A 91 -4.99 -2.91 -9.37
C GLN A 91 -4.03 -1.76 -9.04
N GLU A 92 -3.63 -1.59 -7.78
CA GLU A 92 -2.54 -0.65 -7.46
C GLU A 92 -1.22 -1.11 -8.12
N PRO A 93 -0.29 -0.21 -8.48
CA PRO A 93 0.98 -0.57 -9.11
C PRO A 93 1.95 -1.24 -8.13
N GLY A 94 2.87 -2.04 -8.68
CA GLY A 94 3.90 -2.73 -7.90
C GLY A 94 3.31 -3.71 -6.90
N ASN A 95 3.86 -3.80 -5.68
CA ASN A 95 3.42 -4.73 -4.65
C ASN A 95 2.94 -4.05 -3.34
N VAL A 96 3.08 -2.72 -3.23
CA VAL A 96 2.56 -1.93 -2.10
C VAL A 96 1.70 -0.73 -2.52
N GLY A 97 1.51 -0.53 -3.82
CA GLY A 97 0.68 0.55 -4.34
C GLY A 97 1.25 1.94 -4.12
N ALA A 98 0.39 2.95 -4.28
CA ALA A 98 0.77 4.36 -4.18
C ALA A 98 -0.12 5.16 -3.22
N LEU A 99 -1.38 4.74 -3.03
CA LEU A 99 -2.37 5.51 -2.29
C LEU A 99 -2.16 5.43 -0.78
N VAL A 100 -1.90 4.24 -0.25
CA VAL A 100 -1.93 3.97 1.20
C VAL A 100 -0.58 3.48 1.73
N GLY A 101 0.00 2.46 1.09
CA GLY A 101 1.25 1.84 1.54
C GLY A 101 2.37 2.87 1.76
N PRO A 102 2.85 3.58 0.71
CA PRO A 102 3.96 4.52 0.88
C PRO A 102 3.69 5.68 1.87
N PRO A 103 2.50 6.31 1.90
CA PRO A 103 2.14 7.26 2.96
C PRO A 103 2.25 6.68 4.36
N PHE A 104 1.69 5.48 4.59
CA PHE A 104 1.77 4.78 5.86
C PHE A 104 3.22 4.47 6.26
N PHE A 105 4.04 3.92 5.35
CA PHE A 105 5.44 3.60 5.65
C PHE A 105 6.25 4.85 6.01
N LYS A 106 5.98 5.98 5.34
CA LYS A 106 6.66 7.25 5.61
C LYS A 106 6.25 7.82 6.98
N ALA A 107 4.97 7.78 7.32
CA ALA A 107 4.49 8.16 8.64
C ALA A 107 5.08 7.25 9.73
N LEU A 108 5.13 5.94 9.49
CA LEU A 108 5.68 4.95 10.40
C LEU A 108 7.19 5.14 10.63
N GLN A 109 7.99 5.34 9.58
CA GLN A 109 9.40 5.66 9.75
C GLN A 109 9.60 6.98 10.51
N GLY A 110 8.71 7.96 10.33
CA GLY A 110 8.70 9.19 11.10
C GLY A 110 8.44 8.96 12.59
N ALA A 111 7.45 8.13 12.93
CA ALA A 111 7.09 7.78 14.31
C ALA A 111 8.18 6.95 15.01
N LEU A 112 8.86 6.06 14.27
CA LEU A 112 10.02 5.28 14.77
C LEU A 112 11.24 6.16 15.06
N GLY A 113 11.33 7.34 14.43
CA GLY A 113 12.47 8.23 14.52
C GLY A 113 13.75 7.60 13.96
N SER A 114 14.91 8.08 14.43
CA SER A 114 16.22 7.56 14.01
C SER A 114 16.71 6.38 14.86
N SER A 115 15.97 6.00 15.90
CA SER A 115 16.37 4.96 16.85
C SER A 115 16.00 3.55 16.38
N HIS A 116 15.04 3.45 15.47
CA HIS A 116 14.54 2.18 14.95
C HIS A 116 14.43 2.21 13.42
N SER A 117 14.73 1.07 12.82
CA SER A 117 14.73 0.84 11.38
C SER A 117 13.44 0.18 10.92
N LEU A 118 12.89 0.66 9.80
CA LEU A 118 11.73 0.07 9.13
C LEU A 118 12.19 -0.75 7.91
N SER A 119 11.69 -1.97 7.79
CA SER A 119 11.72 -2.76 6.54
C SER A 119 10.29 -3.03 6.08
N VAL A 120 10.11 -3.10 4.76
CA VAL A 120 8.80 -3.38 4.14
C VAL A 120 8.96 -4.45 3.07
N GLN A 121 8.10 -5.45 3.15
CA GLN A 121 7.89 -6.46 2.13
C GLN A 121 6.48 -6.30 1.57
N GLY A 122 6.36 -6.06 0.27
CA GLY A 122 5.05 -6.14 -0.39
C GLY A 122 4.70 -7.58 -0.73
N VAL A 123 3.42 -7.91 -0.63
CA VAL A 123 2.89 -9.20 -1.10
C VAL A 123 2.76 -9.12 -2.61
N GLU A 124 3.43 -10.02 -3.34
CA GLU A 124 3.32 -10.09 -4.79
C GLU A 124 2.08 -10.91 -5.17
N TYR A 125 1.15 -10.26 -5.88
CA TYR A 125 -0.09 -10.87 -6.36
C TYR A 125 -0.70 -9.99 -7.45
N GLU A 126 -1.62 -10.49 -8.26
CA GLU A 126 -2.12 -9.77 -9.43
C GLU A 126 -3.08 -8.63 -9.08
N ALA A 127 -3.73 -8.72 -7.91
CA ALA A 127 -4.68 -7.74 -7.40
C ALA A 127 -5.85 -7.45 -8.36
N THR A 128 -6.46 -8.50 -8.92
CA THR A 128 -7.51 -8.34 -9.92
C THR A 128 -8.88 -8.03 -9.29
N VAL A 129 -9.77 -7.42 -10.07
CA VAL A 129 -11.17 -7.19 -9.66
C VAL A 129 -11.91 -8.52 -9.46
N ALA A 130 -11.60 -9.54 -10.27
CA ALA A 130 -12.23 -10.85 -10.13
C ALA A 130 -11.92 -11.47 -8.76
N ASP A 131 -10.65 -11.45 -8.36
CA ASP A 131 -10.23 -11.96 -7.06
C ASP A 131 -10.85 -11.16 -5.90
N TYR A 132 -11.07 -9.85 -6.07
CA TYR A 132 -11.69 -9.01 -5.04
C TYR A 132 -13.12 -9.48 -4.77
N LEU A 133 -13.87 -9.70 -5.86
CA LEU A 133 -15.25 -10.19 -5.81
C LEU A 133 -15.33 -11.62 -5.28
N GLU A 134 -14.25 -12.41 -5.38
CA GLU A 134 -14.16 -13.76 -4.82
C GLU A 134 -13.70 -13.83 -3.36
N GLY A 135 -13.36 -12.69 -2.74
CA GLY A 135 -12.94 -12.63 -1.32
C GLY A 135 -11.44 -12.49 -1.11
N GLY A 136 -10.71 -11.98 -2.11
CA GLY A 136 -9.27 -11.79 -2.09
C GLY A 136 -8.52 -12.84 -2.91
N ASP A 137 -7.35 -12.45 -3.43
CA ASP A 137 -6.51 -13.33 -4.24
C ASP A 137 -6.00 -14.53 -3.40
N PRO A 138 -6.27 -15.78 -3.80
CA PRO A 138 -5.87 -16.95 -3.04
C PRO A 138 -4.35 -17.17 -3.03
N GLU A 139 -3.65 -16.86 -4.12
CA GLU A 139 -2.19 -16.98 -4.21
C GLU A 139 -1.52 -15.88 -3.36
N GLY A 140 -2.01 -14.65 -3.44
CA GLY A 140 -1.56 -13.54 -2.59
C GLY A 140 -1.82 -13.79 -1.10
N SER A 141 -2.95 -14.40 -0.75
CA SER A 141 -3.25 -14.79 0.64
C SER A 141 -2.26 -15.84 1.16
N GLN A 142 -1.92 -16.83 0.32
CA GLN A 142 -0.93 -17.86 0.64
C GLN A 142 0.49 -17.28 0.70
N GLU A 143 0.81 -16.32 -0.17
CA GLU A 143 2.09 -15.61 -0.18
C GLU A 143 2.26 -14.79 1.10
N MET A 144 1.26 -14.03 1.52
CA MET A 144 1.32 -13.27 2.77
C MET A 144 1.54 -14.19 4.00
N ALA A 145 0.88 -15.35 4.04
CA ALA A 145 1.12 -16.35 5.08
C ALA A 145 2.55 -16.93 5.03
N SER A 146 3.09 -17.12 3.83
CA SER A 146 4.45 -17.62 3.62
C SER A 146 5.49 -16.59 4.06
N LEU A 147 5.34 -15.33 3.67
CA LEU A 147 6.18 -14.21 4.09
C LEU A 147 6.16 -14.01 5.62
N MET A 148 5.00 -14.17 6.27
CA MET A 148 4.92 -14.11 7.73
C MET A 148 5.72 -15.24 8.39
N THR A 149 5.63 -16.45 7.85
CA THR A 149 6.39 -17.61 8.34
C THR A 149 7.89 -17.42 8.11
N GLU A 150 8.27 -16.91 6.94
CA GLU A 150 9.65 -16.58 6.60
C GLU A 150 10.21 -15.52 7.55
N ALA A 151 9.48 -14.42 7.76
CA ALA A 151 9.88 -13.32 8.64
C ALA A 151 10.19 -13.79 10.06
N LEU A 152 9.42 -14.73 10.62
CA LEU A 152 9.72 -15.30 11.95
C LEU A 152 11.04 -16.07 11.99
N SER A 153 11.45 -16.68 10.88
CA SER A 153 12.68 -17.47 10.80
C SER A 153 13.90 -16.61 10.45
N SER A 154 13.76 -15.70 9.48
CA SER A 154 14.83 -14.86 8.94
C SER A 154 15.08 -13.62 9.80
N CYS A 155 14.04 -13.12 10.46
CA CYS A 155 14.03 -11.86 11.21
C CYS A 155 13.42 -12.02 12.62
N PRO A 156 13.94 -12.94 13.46
CA PRO A 156 13.31 -13.30 14.74
C PRO A 156 13.27 -12.16 15.77
N SER A 157 14.05 -11.09 15.58
CA SER A 157 14.04 -9.91 16.45
C SER A 157 13.05 -8.83 16.00
N SER A 158 12.58 -8.88 14.75
CA SER A 158 11.72 -7.84 14.19
C SER A 158 10.33 -7.89 14.81
N LYS A 159 9.75 -6.72 15.05
CA LYS A 159 8.31 -6.60 15.32
C LYS A 159 7.58 -6.68 13.99
N ILE A 160 6.92 -7.80 13.70
CA ILE A 160 6.27 -8.02 12.41
C ILE A 160 4.86 -7.46 12.42
N VAL A 161 4.52 -6.66 11.41
CA VAL A 161 3.22 -6.05 11.18
C VAL A 161 2.63 -6.60 9.90
N LEU A 162 1.37 -7.04 9.95
CA LEU A 162 0.62 -7.36 8.73
C LEU A 162 -0.25 -6.14 8.36
N GLY A 163 -0.18 -5.73 7.09
CA GLY A 163 -0.86 -4.56 6.58
C GLY A 163 -1.63 -4.85 5.31
N GLY A 164 -2.80 -4.23 5.14
CA GLY A 164 -3.59 -4.37 3.92
C GLY A 164 -4.38 -3.10 3.59
N TYR A 165 -4.63 -2.87 2.30
CA TYR A 165 -5.57 -1.86 1.84
C TYR A 165 -6.56 -2.50 0.84
N SER A 166 -7.86 -2.22 0.98
CA SER A 166 -8.90 -2.73 0.07
C SER A 166 -8.86 -4.26 -0.01
N GLN A 167 -8.73 -4.85 -1.19
CA GLN A 167 -8.47 -6.28 -1.38
C GLN A 167 -7.31 -6.83 -0.53
N GLY A 168 -6.25 -6.04 -0.32
CA GLY A 168 -5.16 -6.42 0.58
C GLY A 168 -5.60 -6.68 2.02
N GLY A 169 -6.70 -6.08 2.46
CA GLY A 169 -7.36 -6.42 3.73
C GLY A 169 -7.94 -7.83 3.74
N GLN A 170 -8.57 -8.25 2.65
CA GLN A 170 -9.05 -9.64 2.48
C GLN A 170 -7.87 -10.62 2.56
N LEU A 171 -6.73 -10.30 1.94
CA LEU A 171 -5.51 -11.11 2.04
C LEU A 171 -5.01 -11.22 3.49
N VAL A 172 -5.08 -10.16 4.29
CA VAL A 172 -4.73 -10.20 5.73
C VAL A 172 -5.64 -11.18 6.48
N HIS A 173 -6.96 -11.09 6.28
CA HIS A 173 -7.93 -12.01 6.90
C HIS A 173 -7.71 -13.46 6.46
N ASN A 174 -7.45 -13.69 5.18
CA ASN A 174 -7.22 -15.01 4.62
C ASN A 174 -5.89 -15.61 5.12
N ALA A 175 -4.82 -14.83 5.15
CA ALA A 175 -3.52 -15.26 5.70
C ALA A 175 -3.66 -15.65 7.17
N ALA A 176 -4.41 -14.88 7.97
CA ALA A 176 -4.67 -15.19 9.38
C ALA A 176 -5.40 -16.53 9.60
N LYS A 177 -6.28 -16.92 8.66
CA LYS A 177 -6.97 -18.24 8.63
C LYS A 177 -6.02 -19.38 8.26
N LEU A 178 -5.09 -19.13 7.34
CA LEU A 178 -4.11 -20.11 6.86
C LEU A 178 -2.99 -20.37 7.88
N LEU A 179 -2.63 -19.36 8.67
CA LEU A 179 -1.53 -19.42 9.62
C LEU A 179 -1.91 -20.18 10.90
N PRO A 180 -0.97 -20.99 11.47
CA PRO A 180 -1.14 -21.55 12.80
C PRO A 180 -1.37 -20.45 13.85
N ALA A 181 -2.19 -20.72 14.87
CA ALA A 181 -2.50 -19.74 15.89
C ALA A 181 -1.25 -19.22 16.63
N ASP A 182 -0.22 -20.06 16.81
CA ASP A 182 1.06 -19.61 17.37
C ASP A 182 1.79 -18.61 16.49
N THR A 183 1.72 -18.76 15.17
CA THR A 183 2.29 -17.82 14.20
C THR A 183 1.58 -16.46 14.28
N MET A 184 0.25 -16.45 14.32
CA MET A 184 -0.52 -15.20 14.47
C MET A 184 -0.32 -14.53 15.83
N ARG A 185 -0.11 -15.30 16.90
CA ARG A 185 0.25 -14.74 18.22
C ARG A 185 1.58 -13.95 18.20
N ALA A 186 2.51 -14.32 17.32
CA ALA A 186 3.78 -13.64 17.16
C ALA A 186 3.69 -12.31 16.39
N VAL A 187 2.58 -12.05 15.69
CA VAL A 187 2.33 -10.76 15.03
C VAL A 187 2.27 -9.64 16.07
N SER A 188 2.98 -8.55 15.81
CA SER A 188 3.01 -7.37 16.67
C SER A 188 1.70 -6.58 16.58
N SER A 189 1.26 -6.31 15.36
CA SER A 189 0.01 -5.61 15.07
C SER A 189 -0.48 -5.90 13.65
N VAL A 190 -1.78 -5.69 13.43
CA VAL A 190 -2.43 -5.77 12.12
C VAL A 190 -3.07 -4.41 11.81
N ILE A 191 -2.84 -3.88 10.61
CA ILE A 191 -3.44 -2.62 10.14
C ILE A 191 -4.16 -2.86 8.82
N ILE A 192 -5.45 -2.53 8.73
CA ILE A 192 -6.21 -2.67 7.50
C ILE A 192 -6.91 -1.35 7.19
N PHE A 193 -6.73 -0.84 5.97
CA PHE A 193 -7.39 0.37 5.46
C PHE A 193 -8.45 -0.02 4.43
N GLY A 194 -9.65 0.54 4.51
CA GLY A 194 -10.71 0.26 3.54
C GLY A 194 -11.09 -1.22 3.48
N ASP A 195 -11.25 -1.85 4.65
CA ASP A 195 -11.40 -3.31 4.78
C ASP A 195 -12.77 -3.81 4.27
N PRO A 196 -12.83 -4.60 3.18
CA PRO A 196 -14.08 -5.19 2.70
C PRO A 196 -14.69 -6.15 3.72
N ASP A 197 -13.86 -6.73 4.59
CA ASP A 197 -14.24 -7.69 5.61
C ASP A 197 -14.32 -7.04 7.01
N SER A 198 -14.50 -5.71 7.09
CA SER A 198 -14.45 -4.95 8.36
C SER A 198 -15.39 -5.42 9.47
N SER A 199 -16.47 -6.15 9.14
CA SER A 199 -17.37 -6.75 10.13
C SER A 199 -16.82 -8.04 10.77
N GLN A 200 -15.77 -8.61 10.20
CA GLN A 200 -15.11 -9.84 10.64
C GLN A 200 -13.90 -9.51 11.51
N SER A 201 -13.65 -10.33 12.53
CA SER A 201 -12.40 -10.26 13.28
C SER A 201 -11.28 -10.95 12.50
N VAL A 202 -10.07 -10.40 12.54
CA VAL A 202 -8.87 -11.09 12.06
C VAL A 202 -8.62 -12.32 12.96
N ASP A 203 -8.46 -13.49 12.34
CA ASP A 203 -8.37 -14.74 13.08
C ASP A 203 -7.06 -14.87 13.88
N ASN A 204 -7.15 -15.60 15.00
CA ASN A 204 -6.00 -16.04 15.81
C ASN A 204 -5.09 -14.93 16.39
N ILE A 205 -5.54 -13.67 16.40
CA ILE A 205 -4.81 -12.55 16.98
C ILE A 205 -5.64 -11.84 18.07
N ASP A 206 -4.97 -11.24 19.05
CA ASP A 206 -5.62 -10.38 20.04
C ASP A 206 -6.25 -9.15 19.34
N PRO A 207 -7.57 -8.91 19.47
CA PRO A 207 -8.21 -7.73 18.90
C PRO A 207 -7.56 -6.41 19.31
N GLY A 208 -6.92 -6.34 20.49
CA GLY A 208 -6.17 -5.17 20.94
C GLY A 208 -4.92 -4.85 20.10
N LYS A 209 -4.51 -5.74 19.19
CA LYS A 209 -3.41 -5.57 18.23
C LYS A 209 -3.89 -5.25 16.81
N VAL A 210 -5.20 -5.17 16.58
CA VAL A 210 -5.79 -4.93 15.26
C VAL A 210 -6.33 -3.52 15.19
N LEU A 211 -5.99 -2.80 14.12
CA LEU A 211 -6.61 -1.53 13.75
C LEU A 211 -7.19 -1.66 12.34
N VAL A 212 -8.52 -1.53 12.23
CA VAL A 212 -9.21 -1.39 10.95
C VAL A 212 -9.64 0.06 10.81
N VAL A 213 -9.28 0.70 9.70
CA VAL A 213 -9.65 2.07 9.35
C VAL A 213 -10.61 2.00 8.17
N CYS A 214 -11.87 2.36 8.42
CA CYS A 214 -12.89 2.49 7.39
C CYS A 214 -13.50 3.90 7.49
N HIS A 215 -13.46 4.64 6.39
CA HIS A 215 -14.10 5.96 6.32
C HIS A 215 -15.61 5.83 6.26
N GLU A 216 -16.30 6.76 6.92
CA GLU A 216 -17.75 6.89 6.77
C GLU A 216 -18.08 7.18 5.30
N GLY A 217 -18.95 6.37 4.70
CA GLY A 217 -19.31 6.49 3.28
C GLY A 217 -18.46 5.66 2.33
N ASP A 218 -17.40 4.99 2.80
CA ASP A 218 -16.68 4.02 1.97
C ASP A 218 -17.57 2.80 1.68
N ASP A 219 -17.94 2.62 0.41
CA ASP A 219 -18.78 1.52 -0.07
C ASP A 219 -18.06 0.17 -0.01
N ILE A 220 -16.73 0.16 -0.16
CA ILE A 220 -15.91 -1.06 -0.07
C ILE A 220 -15.99 -1.65 1.33
N CYS A 221 -15.92 -0.82 2.37
CA CYS A 221 -16.12 -1.25 3.76
C CYS A 221 -17.52 -1.80 4.07
N GLN A 222 -18.47 -1.60 3.15
CA GLN A 222 -19.85 -2.07 3.24
C GLN A 222 -20.13 -3.25 2.29
N PHE A 223 -19.09 -4.01 1.91
CA PHE A 223 -19.16 -5.15 0.98
C PHE A 223 -19.57 -4.76 -0.45
N GLY A 224 -19.44 -3.49 -0.79
CA GLY A 224 -19.74 -2.98 -2.12
C GLY A 224 -18.54 -3.10 -3.07
N ASP A 225 -18.66 -2.45 -4.22
CA ASP A 225 -17.63 -2.41 -5.26
C ASP A 225 -17.47 -1.02 -5.88
N LEU A 226 -18.06 0.01 -5.27
CA LEU A 226 -17.95 1.39 -5.71
C LEU A 226 -16.73 2.07 -5.10
N VAL A 227 -15.87 2.58 -5.96
CA VAL A 227 -14.73 3.42 -5.58
C VAL A 227 -15.23 4.85 -5.43
N LEU A 228 -15.51 5.23 -4.19
CA LEU A 228 -15.83 6.60 -3.78
C LEU A 228 -14.57 7.33 -3.28
N LEU A 229 -14.66 8.65 -3.13
CA LEU A 229 -13.51 9.45 -2.66
C LEU A 229 -13.02 9.00 -1.28
N GLU A 230 -13.94 8.58 -0.43
CA GLU A 230 -13.69 8.03 0.90
C GLU A 230 -12.72 6.85 0.86
N HIS A 231 -12.82 5.99 -0.17
CA HIS A 231 -11.92 4.85 -0.33
C HIS A 231 -10.49 5.28 -0.73
N LEU A 232 -10.33 6.44 -1.36
CA LEU A 232 -9.06 6.90 -1.95
C LEU A 232 -8.23 7.80 -1.02
N THR A 233 -8.70 8.05 0.21
CA THR A 233 -8.16 9.12 1.07
C THR A 233 -7.48 8.64 2.35
N TYR A 234 -7.26 7.32 2.51
CA TYR A 234 -6.63 6.74 3.71
C TYR A 234 -5.19 7.21 4.01
N ALA A 235 -4.54 7.93 3.09
CA ALA A 235 -3.30 8.65 3.39
C ALA A 235 -3.45 9.62 4.58
N GLN A 236 -4.67 10.10 4.87
CA GLN A 236 -4.97 10.96 6.02
C GLN A 236 -4.82 10.27 7.38
N ASP A 237 -4.96 8.95 7.42
CA ASP A 237 -4.88 8.13 8.64
C ASP A 237 -3.48 7.55 8.88
N ALA A 238 -2.54 7.79 7.96
CA ALA A 238 -1.19 7.24 8.01
C ALA A 238 -0.48 7.49 9.35
N HIS A 239 -0.64 8.69 9.93
CA HIS A 239 -0.06 9.02 11.24
C HIS A 239 -0.75 8.27 12.38
N THR A 240 -2.08 8.22 12.41
CA THR A 240 -2.84 7.47 13.41
C THR A 240 -2.47 5.97 13.39
N ALA A 241 -2.37 5.40 12.18
CA ALA A 241 -1.95 4.01 12.01
C ALA A 241 -0.50 3.77 12.44
N ALA A 242 0.41 4.68 12.11
CA ALA A 242 1.79 4.63 12.55
C ALA A 242 1.92 4.66 14.08
N ASP A 243 1.22 5.58 14.73
CA ASP A 243 1.22 5.71 16.20
C ASP A 243 0.65 4.45 16.87
N PHE A 244 -0.41 3.88 16.29
CA PHE A 244 -0.94 2.60 16.76
C PHE A 244 0.11 1.49 16.67
N VAL A 245 0.77 1.33 15.52
CA VAL A 245 1.82 0.31 15.32
C VAL A 245 2.94 0.47 16.35
N VAL A 246 3.46 1.69 16.52
CA VAL A 246 4.52 1.99 17.50
C VAL A 246 4.05 1.68 18.92
N SER A 247 2.80 1.95 19.27
CA SER A 247 2.25 1.62 20.60
C SER A 247 2.18 0.11 20.89
N LYS A 248 2.14 -0.74 19.85
CA LYS A 248 2.15 -2.21 19.98
C LYS A 248 3.55 -2.81 19.87
N ALA A 249 4.44 -2.11 19.16
CA ALA A 249 5.84 -2.48 19.06
C ALA A 249 6.55 -2.22 20.40
N ALA A 250 6.60 -3.25 21.25
CA ALA A 250 7.36 -3.20 22.50
C ALA A 250 8.87 -3.31 22.22
N PHE A 251 9.47 -2.18 21.82
CA PHE A 251 10.92 -1.99 21.66
C PHE A 251 11.65 -1.98 23.01
#